data_AF-A0A8X6V9V1-F1
#
_entry.id   AF-A0A8X6V9V1-F1
#
_cell.length_a   1.000
_cell.length_b   1.000
_cell.length_c   1.000
_cell.angle_alpha   90.00
_cell.angle_beta   90.00
_cell.angle_gamma   90.00
#
_symmetry.space_group_name_H-M   'P 1'
#
loop_
_entity.id
_entity.type
_entity.pdbx_description
1 polymer ?
#
loop_
_entity_poly.entity_id
_entity_poly.type
_entity_poly.pdbx_seq_one_letter_code
_entity_poly.pdbx_strand_id
1 'polypeptide(L)' 'MMDRISICEALAKRNEIDPFLTQMLTGDEKWVTYDNIVQKQSWSKRDEVAQTVFKQELTTREVLLFIWWD' A
#
# COMPACT_ATOMS: atom_id res chain seq x y z
N MET A 1 -18.53 -11.30 0.40
CA MET A 1 -17.39 -12.21 0.13
C MET A 1 -17.64 -13.03 -1.13
N MET A 2 -18.86 -13.56 -1.33
CA MET A 2 -19.25 -14.19 -2.59
C MET A 2 -19.12 -13.27 -3.81
N ASP A 3 -19.41 -11.97 -3.66
CA ASP A 3 -19.35 -11.03 -4.79
C ASP A 3 -17.93 -10.91 -5.36
N ARG A 4 -16.92 -10.84 -4.48
CA ARG A 4 -15.51 -10.82 -4.90
C ARG A 4 -15.12 -12.09 -5.64
N ILE A 5 -15.59 -13.24 -5.16
CA ILE A 5 -15.29 -14.54 -5.79
C ILE A 5 -15.95 -14.61 -7.17
N SER A 6 -17.23 -14.26 -7.28
CA SER A 6 -17.97 -14.28 -8.54
C SER A 6 -17.36 -13.35 -9.59
N ILE A 7 -16.95 -12.14 -9.19
CA ILE A 7 -16.27 -11.18 -10.08
C ILE A 7 -14.93 -11.75 -10.54
N CYS A 8 -14.10 -12.30 -9.64
CA CYS A 8 -12.83 -12.90 -10.01
C CYS A 8 -13.00 -14.08 -10.98
N GLU A 9 -13.98 -14.96 -10.74
CA GLU A 9 -14.27 -16.09 -11.64
C GLU A 9 -14.70 -15.62 -13.04
N ALA A 10 -15.54 -14.59 -13.12
CA ALA A 10 -15.98 -14.03 -14.40
C ALA A 10 -14.81 -13.39 -15.17
N LEU A 11 -13.97 -12.62 -14.50
CA LEU A 11 -12.79 -11.99 -15.10
C LEU A 11 -11.76 -13.01 -15.57
N ALA A 12 -11.54 -14.08 -14.79
CA ALA A 12 -10.64 -15.17 -15.18
C ALA A 12 -11.11 -15.86 -16.46
N LYS A 13 -12.38 -16.26 -16.53
CA LYS A 13 -12.96 -16.88 -17.73
C LYS A 13 -12.89 -15.96 -18.96
N ARG A 14 -13.11 -14.66 -18.77
CA ARG A 14 -12.95 -13.69 -19.86
C ARG A 14 -11.51 -13.65 -20.37
N ASN A 15 -10.53 -13.61 -19.48
CA ASN A 15 -9.12 -13.54 -19.86
C ASN A 15 -8.62 -14.80 -20.59
N GLU A 16 -9.22 -15.97 -20.34
CA GLU A 16 -8.93 -17.20 -21.09
C GLU A 16 -9.44 -17.16 -22.54
N ILE A 17 -10.57 -16.48 -22.78
CA ILE A 17 -11.21 -16.38 -24.10
C ILE A 17 -10.63 -15.21 -24.90
N ASP A 18 -10.46 -14.06 -24.23
CA ASP A 18 -10.01 -12.79 -24.78
C ASP A 18 -9.01 -12.16 -23.80
N PRO A 19 -7.69 -12.39 -23.99
CA PRO A 19 -6.67 -11.87 -23.10
C PRO A 19 -6.65 -10.34 -23.09
N PHE A 20 -7.09 -9.74 -21.99
CA PHE A 20 -7.24 -8.29 -21.85
C PHE A 20 -6.23 -7.65 -20.90
N LEU A 21 -5.48 -8.46 -20.13
CA LEU A 21 -4.53 -7.95 -19.13
C LEU A 21 -3.40 -7.12 -19.76
N THR A 22 -3.00 -7.42 -20.99
CA THR A 22 -1.96 -6.67 -21.73
C THR A 22 -2.43 -5.33 -22.28
N GLN A 23 -3.72 -5.02 -22.17
CA GLN A 23 -4.33 -3.75 -22.60
C GLN A 23 -4.86 -2.96 -21.40
N MET A 24 -4.60 -3.43 -20.18
CA MET A 24 -5.20 -2.90 -18.97
C MET A 24 -4.31 -1.80 -18.38
N LEU A 25 -4.67 -0.54 -18.65
CA LEU A 25 -4.12 0.57 -17.90
C LEU A 25 -4.69 0.55 -16.48
N THR A 26 -3.83 0.37 -15.48
CA THR A 26 -4.22 0.47 -14.08
C THR A 26 -3.73 1.78 -13.50
N GLY A 27 -4.48 2.32 -12.55
CA GLY A 27 -4.06 3.48 -11.78
C GLY A 27 -4.40 3.30 -10.32
N ASP A 28 -3.63 3.97 -9.48
CA ASP A 28 -3.85 3.98 -8.04
C ASP A 28 -3.54 5.36 -7.46
N GLU A 29 -4.15 5.64 -6.32
CA GLU A 29 -3.99 6.88 -5.57
C GLU A 29 -3.45 6.55 -4.18
N LYS A 30 -2.34 7.20 -3.82
CA LYS A 30 -1.69 6.97 -2.53
C LYS A 30 -1.28 8.27 -1.86
N TRP A 31 -1.63 8.38 -0.58
CA TRP A 31 -1.07 9.40 0.30
C TRP A 31 0.39 9.08 0.61
N VAL A 32 1.29 10.00 0.27
CA VAL A 32 2.72 9.92 0.56
C VAL A 32 3.09 11.03 1.51
N THR A 33 3.59 10.64 2.68
CA THR A 33 4.13 11.55 3.68
C THR A 33 5.59 11.88 3.35
N TYR A 34 5.98 13.15 3.52
CA TYR A 34 7.39 13.56 3.35
C TYR A 34 8.28 12.93 4.43
N ASP A 35 7.86 13.05 5.68
CA ASP A 35 8.55 12.48 6.83
C ASP A 35 8.02 11.07 7.10
N ASN A 36 8.39 10.13 6.22
CA ASN A 36 8.19 8.71 6.47
C ASN A 36 9.21 8.22 7.51
N ILE A 37 9.03 8.62 8.76
CA ILE A 37 9.82 8.11 9.87
C ILE A 37 9.40 6.66 10.12
N VAL A 38 10.07 5.75 9.43
CA VAL A 38 9.96 4.33 9.71
C VAL A 38 10.64 4.10 11.06
N GLN A 39 9.84 3.80 12.09
CA GLN A 39 10.36 3.42 13.39
C GLN A 39 11.28 2.21 13.21
N LYS A 40 12.59 2.40 13.38
CA LYS A 40 13.53 1.27 13.39
C LYS A 40 13.24 0.45 14.63
N GLN A 41 12.98 -0.85 14.43
CA GLN A 41 12.91 -1.79 15.54
C GLN A 41 14.28 -1.83 16.23
N SER A 42 14.33 -1.32 17.46
CA SER A 42 15.49 -1.44 18.33
C SER A 42 15.25 -2.57 19.32
N TRP A 43 16.03 -3.64 19.23
CA TRP A 43 16.09 -4.65 20.27
C TRP A 43 16.92 -4.10 21.44
N SER A 44 16.28 -3.80 22.57
CA SER A 44 16.99 -3.42 23.80
C SER A 44 17.31 -4.68 24.61
N LYS A 45 18.44 -4.69 25.33
CA LYS A 45 18.76 -5.77 26.28
C LYS A 45 17.77 -5.76 27.45
N ARG A 46 17.69 -6.88 28.18
CA ARG A 46 16.70 -7.17 29.24
C ARG A 46 16.59 -6.09 30.35
N ASP A 47 17.58 -5.20 30.48
CA ASP A 47 17.63 -4.15 31.52
C ASP A 47 17.97 -2.74 30.97
N GLU A 48 17.95 -2.55 29.64
CA GLU A 48 18.17 -1.23 29.03
C GLU A 48 16.83 -0.51 28.79
N VAL A 49 16.75 0.77 29.14
CA VAL A 49 15.57 1.59 28.90
C VAL A 49 15.38 1.73 27.38
N ALA A 50 14.24 1.25 26.89
CA ALA A 50 13.88 1.38 25.47
C ALA A 50 13.89 2.86 25.08
N GLN A 51 14.63 3.20 24.02
CA GLN A 51 14.67 4.56 23.50
C GLN A 51 13.25 5.00 23.11
N THR A 52 12.71 5.96 23.86
CA THR A 52 11.39 6.53 23.58
C THR A 52 11.54 7.48 22.41
N VAL A 53 11.37 6.96 21.20
CA VAL A 53 11.23 7.81 20.01
C VAL A 53 9.92 8.56 20.18
N PHE A 54 10.01 9.88 20.32
CA PHE A 54 8.82 10.75 20.38
C PHE A 54 7.97 10.49 19.14
N LYS A 55 6.70 10.12 19.35
CA LYS A 55 5.69 10.08 18.30
C LYS A 55 5.47 11.52 17.86
N GLN A 56 6.01 11.88 16.70
CA GLN A 56 5.96 13.26 16.23
C GLN A 56 4.51 13.64 15.94
N GLU A 57 4.12 14.82 16.45
CA GLU A 57 2.79 15.41 16.27
C GLU A 57 2.47 15.55 14.78
N LEU A 58 1.21 15.22 14.43
CA LEU A 58 0.62 15.11 13.10
C LEU A 58 0.58 16.45 12.31
N THR A 59 1.73 17.06 12.09
CA THR A 59 1.92 18.10 11.07
C THR A 59 2.77 17.55 9.93
N THR A 60 2.49 16.30 9.57
CA THR A 60 3.13 15.64 8.44
C THR A 60 2.68 16.34 7.17
N ARG A 61 3.60 16.89 6.39
CA ARG A 61 3.29 17.31 5.02
C ARG A 61 2.96 16.05 4.23
N GLU A 62 1.75 15.98 3.70
CA GLU A 62 1.29 14.86 2.88
C GLU A 62 1.07 15.35 1.44
N VAL A 63 1.36 14.48 0.47
CA VAL A 63 1.06 14.71 -0.93
C VAL A 63 0.25 13.52 -1.43
N LEU A 64 -0.74 13.83 -2.25
CA LEU A 64 -1.55 12.84 -2.93
C LEU A 64 -0.90 12.49 -4.27
N LEU A 65 -0.54 11.23 -4.42
CA LEU A 65 0.12 10.72 -5.61
C LEU A 65 -0.88 9.92 -6.43
N PHE A 66 -1.11 10.35 -7.67
CA PHE A 66 -1.88 9.63 -8.68
C PHE A 66 -0.91 9.03 -9.70
N ILE A 67 -0.90 7.71 -9.86
CA ILE A 67 -0.06 7.03 -10.84
C ILE A 67 -0.95 6.20 -11.75
N TRP A 68 -0.60 6.19 -13.05
CA TRP A 68 -1.13 5.28 -14.05
C TRP A 68 0.04 4.51 -14.66
N TRP A 69 -0.11 3.20 -14.86
CA TRP A 69 0.87 2.37 -15.55
C TRP A 69 0.19 1.31 -16.42
N ASP A 70 0.90 0.93 -17.48
CA ASP A 70 0.56 -0.10 -18.49
C ASP A 70 1.38 -1.37 -18.22
#